data_AF-A0A839H9G2-F1
#
_entry.id   AF-A0A839H9G2-F1
#
_cell.length_a   1.000
_cell.length_b   1.000
_cell.length_c   1.000
_cell.angle_alpha   90.00
_cell.angle_beta   90.00
_cell.angle_gamma   90.00
#
_symmetry.space_group_name_H-M   'P 1'
#
loop_
_entity.id
_entity.type
_entity.pdbx_description
1 polymer ?
#
loop_
_entity_poly.entity_id
_entity_poly.type
_entity_poly.pdbx_seq_one_letter_code
_entity_poly.pdbx_strand_id
1 'polypeptide(L)'
;MAINPNVYVTYTGTTPAMTMPTGAAARITDSAGDQTVNIANGASVEISGASGANIINIQADSTSFTVMRSGSTLILTGANGQEIRIPATATEQTLKFGDGSVGLMVGTTGVVLGTQVVDATAAALDPTQLDAADTSDSVFETGSSTPAVPTVTLSQTPTDGMIDEDGSAHPTSVTYTATLSEAAAADVTIPYVLLGTAEAGADYTGSTGTGSITVAAGDLSGSLTLTAEADTTTESTTAETISVNLILPQGYQAASALSVTTQLNDTSLTPAGGQTAEWVAGGNTTPFDAAAADMLFQINAGGTYTYNISGFAAGDTLDFPDGNAPTVNNGDFNDNAVDVVWASMGNVTTIHLTGLAAGEDMLLNSVADFNTVFGAGTII
;
A
#
# COMPACT_ATOMS: atom_id res chain seq x y z
N MET A 1 -40.23 8.82 15.99
CA MET A 1 -40.22 9.62 14.75
C MET A 1 -39.88 8.66 13.60
N ALA A 2 -40.18 8.93 12.32
CA ALA A 2 -39.69 8.02 11.28
C ALA A 2 -38.17 8.18 11.19
N ILE A 3 -37.42 7.09 11.38
CA ILE A 3 -35.98 7.09 11.11
C ILE A 3 -35.82 7.40 9.62
N ASN A 4 -34.94 8.34 9.26
CA ASN A 4 -34.61 8.63 7.87
C ASN A 4 -33.31 7.90 7.53
N PRO A 5 -33.36 6.65 7.04
CA PRO A 5 -32.19 5.81 6.98
C PRO A 5 -31.22 6.25 5.88
N ASN A 6 -29.94 6.33 6.23
CA ASN A 6 -28.81 6.47 5.32
C ASN A 6 -28.07 5.14 5.08
N VAL A 7 -28.46 4.07 5.78
CA VAL A 7 -27.91 2.71 5.63
C VAL A 7 -29.05 1.69 5.53
N TYR A 8 -28.94 0.73 4.59
CA TYR A 8 -29.88 -0.38 4.44
C TYR A 8 -29.13 -1.71 4.50
N VAL A 9 -29.61 -2.65 5.31
CA VAL A 9 -28.97 -3.95 5.51
C VAL A 9 -30.00 -5.07 5.41
N THR A 10 -29.63 -6.20 4.82
CA THR A 10 -30.45 -7.43 4.81
C THR A 10 -29.66 -8.59 5.41
N TYR A 11 -30.18 -9.19 6.48
CA TYR A 11 -29.62 -10.38 7.12
C TYR A 11 -30.31 -11.64 6.60
N THR A 12 -29.53 -12.69 6.30
CA THR A 12 -30.02 -13.91 5.60
C THR A 12 -29.70 -15.21 6.36
N GLY A 13 -29.46 -15.16 7.67
CA GLY A 13 -29.19 -16.34 8.52
C GLY A 13 -27.71 -16.69 8.69
N THR A 14 -26.84 -16.20 7.81
CA THR A 14 -25.37 -16.39 7.87
C THR A 14 -24.61 -15.08 7.78
N THR A 15 -25.31 -13.95 7.88
CA THR A 15 -24.70 -12.63 7.73
C THR A 15 -23.83 -12.35 8.96
N PRO A 16 -22.55 -11.97 8.78
CA PRO A 16 -21.68 -11.62 9.89
C PRO A 16 -22.25 -10.49 10.75
N ALA A 17 -21.85 -10.44 12.03
CA ALA A 17 -22.22 -9.33 12.90
C ALA A 17 -21.77 -8.00 12.29
N MET A 18 -22.66 -7.01 12.25
CA MET A 18 -22.36 -5.68 11.72
C MET A 18 -22.49 -4.63 12.80
N THR A 19 -21.56 -3.68 12.81
CA THR A 19 -21.57 -2.52 13.70
C THR A 19 -22.12 -1.30 12.98
N MET A 20 -23.23 -0.77 13.50
CA MET A 20 -23.77 0.53 13.10
C MET A 20 -22.97 1.63 13.82
N PRO A 21 -22.22 2.47 13.09
CA PRO A 21 -21.37 3.48 13.70
C PRO A 21 -22.18 4.65 14.27
N THR A 22 -21.57 5.40 15.20
CA THR A 22 -22.17 6.62 15.78
C THR A 22 -22.71 7.55 14.69
N GLY A 23 -23.96 8.00 14.85
CA GLY A 23 -24.64 8.89 13.92
C GLY A 23 -25.25 8.20 12.68
N ALA A 24 -25.09 6.89 12.53
CA ALA A 24 -25.81 6.14 11.49
C ALA A 24 -27.32 6.13 11.75
N ALA A 25 -28.10 6.14 10.67
CA ALA A 25 -29.53 5.87 10.66
C ALA A 25 -29.76 4.65 9.76
N ALA A 26 -29.96 3.47 10.34
CA ALA A 26 -30.02 2.23 9.59
C ALA A 26 -31.43 1.64 9.55
N ARG A 27 -31.79 1.05 8.41
CA ARG A 27 -32.93 0.14 8.31
C ARG A 27 -32.42 -1.26 8.00
N ILE A 28 -32.72 -2.18 8.91
CA ILE A 28 -32.30 -3.57 8.87
C ILE A 28 -33.50 -4.44 8.52
N THR A 29 -33.34 -5.30 7.52
CA THR A 29 -34.30 -6.35 7.18
C THR A 29 -33.71 -7.68 7.60
N ASP A 30 -34.21 -8.24 8.68
CA ASP A 30 -33.90 -9.60 9.09
C ASP A 30 -34.86 -10.56 8.38
N SER A 31 -34.31 -11.42 7.53
CA SER A 31 -35.10 -12.31 6.68
C SER A 31 -35.12 -13.76 7.13
N ALA A 32 -34.19 -14.18 8.01
CA ALA A 32 -34.15 -15.52 8.61
C ALA A 32 -33.01 -15.66 9.63
N GLY A 33 -33.20 -16.51 10.64
CA GLY A 33 -32.15 -17.01 11.52
C GLY A 33 -31.72 -16.04 12.63
N ASP A 34 -30.86 -16.52 13.52
CA ASP A 34 -30.34 -15.73 14.64
C ASP A 34 -29.29 -14.74 14.12
N GLN A 35 -29.44 -13.46 14.47
CA GLN A 35 -28.55 -12.39 14.05
C GLN A 35 -27.91 -11.67 15.22
N THR A 36 -26.68 -11.19 15.01
CA THR A 36 -26.03 -10.27 15.94
C THR A 36 -25.92 -8.89 15.32
N VAL A 37 -26.50 -7.88 15.97
CA VAL A 37 -26.45 -6.48 15.54
C VAL A 37 -25.75 -5.66 16.62
N ASN A 38 -24.69 -4.93 16.23
CA ASN A 38 -23.98 -4.04 17.14
C ASN A 38 -24.37 -2.59 16.83
N ILE A 39 -24.80 -1.84 17.83
CA ILE A 39 -25.28 -0.47 17.71
C ILE A 39 -24.39 0.44 18.58
N ALA A 40 -23.54 1.25 17.93
CA ALA A 40 -22.71 2.23 18.63
C ALA A 40 -23.56 3.35 19.25
N ASN A 41 -22.99 4.08 20.21
CA ASN A 41 -23.68 5.19 20.85
C ASN A 41 -24.10 6.24 19.81
N GLY A 42 -25.36 6.67 19.82
CA GLY A 42 -25.91 7.64 18.88
C GLY A 42 -26.31 7.08 17.50
N ALA A 43 -26.17 5.78 17.25
CA ALA A 43 -26.69 5.14 16.03
C ALA A 43 -28.19 4.80 16.19
N SER A 44 -29.04 5.23 15.25
CA SER A 44 -30.47 4.91 15.22
C SER A 44 -30.75 3.76 14.26
N VAL A 45 -31.54 2.78 14.68
CA VAL A 45 -31.76 1.54 13.92
C VAL A 45 -33.23 1.17 13.92
N GLU A 46 -33.76 0.84 12.75
CA GLU A 46 -35.06 0.20 12.60
C GLU A 46 -34.89 -1.21 12.06
N ILE A 47 -35.23 -2.23 12.87
CA ILE A 47 -35.24 -3.63 12.45
C ILE A 47 -36.63 -3.99 11.95
N SER A 48 -36.68 -4.73 10.85
CA SER A 48 -37.90 -5.30 10.27
C SER A 48 -37.70 -6.79 10.03
N GLY A 49 -38.73 -7.60 10.28
CA GLY A 49 -38.69 -9.05 10.02
C GLY A 49 -38.04 -9.93 11.09
N ALA A 50 -37.47 -9.37 12.16
CA ALA A 50 -36.74 -10.03 13.26
C ALA A 50 -37.19 -11.48 13.56
N SER A 51 -36.65 -12.49 12.86
CA SER A 51 -37.15 -13.86 12.90
C SER A 51 -36.05 -14.79 13.42
N GLY A 52 -35.85 -14.80 14.74
CA GLY A 52 -34.79 -15.58 15.38
C GLY A 52 -34.52 -15.13 16.81
N ALA A 53 -33.62 -15.84 17.49
CA ALA A 53 -33.04 -15.45 18.77
C ALA A 53 -31.89 -14.47 18.52
N ASN A 54 -32.24 -13.23 18.17
CA ASN A 54 -31.28 -12.19 17.83
C ASN A 54 -30.55 -11.65 19.07
N ILE A 55 -29.29 -11.28 18.92
CA ILE A 55 -28.49 -10.56 19.91
C ILE A 55 -28.30 -9.11 19.43
N ILE A 56 -28.80 -8.16 20.19
CA ILE A 56 -28.69 -6.73 19.90
C ILE A 56 -27.77 -6.09 20.95
N ASN A 57 -26.52 -5.85 20.56
CA ASN A 57 -25.54 -5.18 21.40
C ASN A 57 -25.71 -3.66 21.25
N ILE A 58 -25.77 -2.93 22.35
CA ILE A 58 -25.99 -1.49 22.40
C ILE A 58 -24.89 -0.83 23.23
N GLN A 59 -24.07 0.02 22.61
CA GLN A 59 -22.96 0.74 23.25
C GLN A 59 -23.45 1.90 24.12
N ALA A 60 -24.23 1.59 25.14
CA ALA A 60 -24.69 2.48 26.20
C ALA A 60 -25.32 1.66 27.33
N ASP A 61 -25.31 2.20 28.54
CA ASP A 61 -26.04 1.63 29.68
C ASP A 61 -27.55 1.73 29.45
N SER A 62 -28.31 0.76 29.96
CA SER A 62 -29.77 0.71 29.81
C SER A 62 -30.45 1.94 30.41
N THR A 63 -29.85 2.51 31.45
CA THR A 63 -30.31 3.74 32.12
C THR A 63 -30.30 4.98 31.23
N SER A 64 -29.61 4.93 30.08
CA SER A 64 -29.60 6.00 29.08
C SER A 64 -30.85 6.03 28.21
N PHE A 65 -31.75 5.04 28.33
CA PHE A 65 -32.91 4.88 27.47
C PHE A 65 -34.24 4.93 28.23
N THR A 66 -35.25 5.45 27.54
CA THR A 66 -36.65 5.12 27.84
C THR A 66 -37.16 4.04 26.89
N VAL A 67 -38.04 3.20 27.39
CA VAL A 67 -38.71 2.12 26.64
C VAL A 67 -40.18 2.46 26.45
N MET A 68 -40.69 2.19 25.26
CA MET A 68 -42.13 2.11 24.97
C MET A 68 -42.37 1.11 23.84
N ARG A 69 -43.63 0.78 23.59
CA ARG A 69 -43.99 -0.03 22.41
C ARG A 69 -44.92 0.70 21.46
N SER A 70 -44.81 0.34 20.19
CA SER A 70 -45.80 0.63 19.15
C SER A 70 -46.20 -0.69 18.49
N GLY A 71 -47.42 -1.16 18.76
CA GLY A 71 -47.82 -2.53 18.41
C GLY A 71 -46.95 -3.56 19.14
N SER A 72 -46.28 -4.42 18.39
CA SER A 72 -45.29 -5.39 18.88
C SER A 72 -43.85 -4.88 18.83
N THR A 73 -43.61 -3.66 18.34
CA THR A 73 -42.26 -3.10 18.23
C THR A 73 -41.87 -2.40 19.52
N LEU A 74 -40.78 -2.84 20.13
CA LEU A 74 -40.07 -2.10 21.17
C LEU A 74 -39.39 -0.88 20.55
N ILE A 75 -39.47 0.25 21.24
CA ILE A 75 -38.78 1.49 20.91
C ILE A 75 -37.94 1.90 22.12
N LEU A 76 -36.62 1.93 21.95
CA LEU A 76 -35.67 2.53 22.87
C LEU A 76 -35.37 3.95 22.40
N THR A 77 -35.54 4.94 23.27
CA THR A 77 -35.22 6.34 22.97
C THR A 77 -34.18 6.85 23.95
N GLY A 78 -32.99 7.17 23.44
CA GLY A 78 -31.88 7.71 24.21
C GLY A 78 -31.92 9.24 24.34
N ALA A 79 -31.21 9.79 25.33
CA ALA A 79 -31.18 11.24 25.60
C ALA A 79 -30.68 12.10 24.42
N ASN A 80 -29.87 11.53 23.54
CA ASN A 80 -29.29 12.20 22.36
C ASN A 80 -30.20 12.15 21.11
N GLY A 81 -31.45 11.71 21.25
CA GLY A 81 -32.35 11.48 20.11
C GLY A 81 -32.09 10.18 19.34
N GLN A 82 -31.22 9.32 19.86
CA GLN A 82 -31.01 7.95 19.38
C GLN A 82 -32.32 7.16 19.50
N GLU A 83 -32.73 6.49 18.42
CA GLU A 83 -33.94 5.67 18.41
C GLU A 83 -33.61 4.26 17.88
N ILE A 84 -33.88 3.22 18.67
CA ILE A 84 -33.70 1.81 18.29
C ILE A 84 -35.06 1.12 18.32
N ARG A 85 -35.49 0.60 17.16
CA ARG A 85 -36.80 -0.07 16.98
C ARG A 85 -36.59 -1.55 16.69
N ILE A 86 -37.12 -2.40 17.57
CA ILE A 86 -36.93 -3.85 17.51
C ILE A 86 -38.30 -4.53 17.56
N PRO A 87 -38.73 -5.24 16.51
CA PRO A 87 -39.94 -6.05 16.58
C PRO A 87 -39.75 -7.16 17.63
N ALA A 88 -40.59 -7.18 18.65
CA ALA A 88 -40.65 -8.32 19.56
C ALA A 88 -41.36 -9.49 18.85
N THR A 89 -40.89 -10.72 19.12
CA THR A 89 -41.51 -11.95 18.60
C THR A 89 -41.73 -12.96 19.73
N ALA A 90 -42.33 -14.10 19.40
CA ALA A 90 -42.48 -15.19 20.37
C ALA A 90 -41.15 -15.88 20.72
N THR A 91 -40.13 -15.75 19.88
CA THR A 91 -38.76 -16.17 20.18
C THR A 91 -38.06 -15.07 20.95
N GLU A 92 -37.45 -15.41 22.08
CA GLU A 92 -36.72 -14.44 22.89
C GLU A 92 -35.48 -13.95 22.14
N GLN A 93 -35.34 -12.62 22.07
CA GLN A 93 -34.16 -11.93 21.58
C GLN A 93 -33.40 -11.37 22.79
N THR A 94 -32.08 -11.24 22.71
CA THR A 94 -31.27 -10.68 23.80
C THR A 94 -30.86 -9.26 23.47
N LEU A 95 -31.13 -8.31 24.35
CA LEU A 95 -30.61 -6.96 24.30
C LEU A 95 -29.47 -6.86 25.31
N LYS A 96 -28.26 -6.51 24.85
CA LYS A 96 -27.09 -6.31 25.72
C LYS A 96 -26.73 -4.84 25.77
N PHE A 97 -26.70 -4.27 26.97
CA PHE A 97 -26.26 -2.91 27.28
C PHE A 97 -24.91 -2.93 27.98
N GLY A 98 -24.31 -1.77 28.25
CA GLY A 98 -23.07 -1.67 29.04
C GLY A 98 -23.22 -2.19 30.48
N ASP A 99 -24.43 -2.12 31.05
CA ASP A 99 -24.73 -2.47 32.44
C ASP A 99 -25.44 -3.82 32.62
N GLY A 100 -25.68 -4.57 31.54
CA GLY A 100 -26.23 -5.93 31.58
C GLY A 100 -27.10 -6.28 30.38
N SER A 101 -27.68 -7.48 30.39
CA SER A 101 -28.55 -7.98 29.31
C SER A 101 -29.96 -8.30 29.76
N VAL A 102 -30.91 -8.25 28.83
CA VAL A 102 -32.32 -8.59 29.08
C VAL A 102 -32.96 -9.23 27.86
N GLY A 103 -33.85 -10.20 28.09
CA GLY A 103 -34.64 -10.83 27.04
C GLY A 103 -35.80 -9.94 26.56
N LEU A 104 -35.97 -9.78 25.26
CA LEU A 104 -37.10 -9.16 24.59
C LEU A 104 -37.97 -10.23 23.93
N MET A 105 -39.25 -10.26 24.28
CA MET A 105 -40.22 -11.13 23.61
C MET A 105 -41.65 -10.57 23.66
N VAL A 106 -42.55 -11.17 22.88
CA VAL A 106 -44.00 -11.06 23.07
C VAL A 106 -44.40 -12.12 24.09
N GLY A 107 -44.54 -11.72 25.34
CA GLY A 107 -45.04 -12.55 26.43
C GLY A 107 -46.57 -12.60 26.48
N THR A 108 -47.11 -13.28 27.50
CA THR A 108 -48.56 -13.43 27.69
C THR A 108 -49.28 -12.12 28.01
N THR A 109 -48.54 -11.11 28.49
CA THR A 109 -49.05 -9.79 28.90
C THR A 109 -48.75 -8.68 27.89
N GLY A 110 -48.06 -8.98 26.78
CA GLY A 110 -47.64 -8.01 25.77
C GLY A 110 -46.15 -8.09 25.46
N VAL A 111 -45.56 -7.00 24.99
CA VAL A 111 -44.10 -6.90 24.81
C VAL A 111 -43.45 -6.77 26.19
N VAL A 112 -42.45 -7.60 26.46
CA VAL A 112 -41.75 -7.62 27.75
C VAL A 112 -40.24 -7.51 27.56
N LEU A 113 -39.59 -6.90 28.56
CA LEU A 113 -38.14 -6.94 28.78
C LEU A 113 -37.89 -7.70 30.09
N GLY A 114 -37.50 -8.97 29.99
CA GLY A 114 -37.50 -9.89 31.12
C GLY A 114 -38.92 -10.04 31.66
N THR A 115 -39.15 -9.58 32.89
CA THR A 115 -40.49 -9.53 33.51
C THR A 115 -41.16 -8.16 33.44
N GLN A 116 -40.46 -7.12 32.98
CA GLN A 116 -41.04 -5.78 32.81
C GLN A 116 -41.98 -5.76 31.60
N VAL A 117 -43.24 -5.37 31.82
CA VAL A 117 -44.19 -5.10 30.73
C VAL A 117 -43.91 -3.72 30.13
N VAL A 118 -43.76 -3.66 28.80
CA VAL A 118 -43.56 -2.41 28.07
C VAL A 118 -44.88 -1.93 27.50
N ASP A 119 -45.25 -0.69 27.79
CA ASP A 119 -46.50 -0.08 27.36
C ASP A 119 -46.31 1.02 26.30
N ALA A 120 -47.43 1.55 25.79
CA ALA A 120 -47.43 2.64 24.82
C ALA A 120 -46.99 4.00 25.43
N THR A 121 -46.81 4.07 26.74
CA THR A 121 -46.29 5.23 27.45
C THR A 121 -44.82 5.00 27.76
N ALA A 122 -43.97 5.97 27.43
CA ALA A 122 -42.54 5.90 27.72
C ALA A 122 -42.28 5.77 29.23
N ALA A 123 -41.43 4.80 29.59
CA ALA A 123 -40.98 4.53 30.95
C ALA A 123 -39.47 4.22 30.95
N ALA A 124 -38.83 4.23 32.11
CA ALA A 124 -37.45 3.75 32.23
C ALA A 124 -37.41 2.21 32.07
N LEU A 125 -36.31 1.69 31.52
CA LEU A 125 -36.01 0.26 31.62
C LEU A 125 -35.70 -0.05 33.09
N ASP A 126 -36.33 -1.08 33.65
CA ASP A 126 -36.12 -1.49 35.04
C ASP A 126 -34.79 -2.25 35.17
N PRO A 127 -33.75 -1.68 35.83
CA PRO A 127 -32.44 -2.32 35.89
C PRO A 127 -32.42 -3.65 36.64
N THR A 128 -33.46 -3.94 37.44
CA THR A 128 -33.57 -5.24 38.13
C THR A 128 -33.88 -6.40 37.19
N GLN A 129 -34.24 -6.10 35.94
CA GLN A 129 -34.45 -7.10 34.88
C GLN A 129 -33.15 -7.53 34.21
N LEU A 130 -32.04 -6.81 34.45
CA LEU A 130 -30.78 -7.07 33.79
C LEU A 130 -30.02 -8.23 34.44
N ASP A 131 -29.45 -9.10 33.62
CA ASP A 131 -28.31 -9.91 34.01
C ASP A 131 -27.03 -9.06 33.89
N ALA A 132 -26.56 -8.53 35.02
CA ALA A 132 -25.37 -7.68 35.10
C ALA A 132 -24.06 -8.43 34.76
N ALA A 133 -24.08 -9.77 34.67
CA ALA A 133 -22.90 -10.54 34.28
C ALA A 133 -22.70 -10.61 32.76
N ASP A 134 -23.71 -10.26 31.97
CA ASP A 134 -23.68 -10.31 30.51
C ASP A 134 -23.85 -8.92 29.92
N THR A 135 -22.74 -8.26 29.57
CA THR A 135 -22.73 -6.88 29.07
C THR A 135 -22.27 -6.80 27.61
N SER A 136 -22.59 -5.68 26.96
CA SER A 136 -22.12 -5.35 25.62
C SER A 136 -20.68 -4.81 25.59
N ASP A 137 -20.04 -4.63 26.76
CA ASP A 137 -18.72 -4.00 26.85
C ASP A 137 -17.69 -4.74 26.01
N SER A 138 -17.65 -6.08 26.06
CA SER A 138 -16.76 -6.88 25.21
C SER A 138 -16.94 -6.66 23.70
N VAL A 139 -18.10 -6.15 23.28
CA VAL A 139 -18.44 -5.86 21.87
C VAL A 139 -18.00 -4.46 21.46
N PHE A 140 -17.95 -3.51 22.41
CA PHE A 140 -17.76 -2.08 22.13
C PHE A 140 -16.64 -1.40 22.91
N GLU A 141 -15.95 -2.12 23.77
CA GLU A 141 -14.88 -1.56 24.56
C GLU A 141 -13.82 -0.96 23.63
N THR A 142 -13.59 0.33 23.82
CA THR A 142 -12.28 0.96 23.59
C THR A 142 -11.30 0.46 24.66
N GLY A 143 -11.07 -0.85 24.76
CA GLY A 143 -10.30 -1.45 25.88
C GLY A 143 -10.31 -2.97 26.02
N SER A 144 -11.24 -3.70 25.40
CA SER A 144 -11.22 -5.16 25.39
C SER A 144 -10.35 -5.52 24.20
N SER A 145 -9.16 -6.04 24.47
CA SER A 145 -8.43 -6.70 23.43
C SER A 145 -9.28 -7.90 23.00
N THR A 146 -10.05 -7.73 21.92
CA THR A 146 -9.98 -8.73 20.84
C THR A 146 -8.51 -9.14 20.80
N PRO A 147 -8.12 -10.42 21.03
CA PRO A 147 -6.71 -10.78 20.97
C PRO A 147 -6.18 -10.11 19.72
N ALA A 148 -5.24 -9.17 19.91
CA ALA A 148 -4.91 -8.22 18.87
C ALA A 148 -4.55 -9.08 17.67
N VAL A 149 -5.33 -9.01 16.59
CA VAL A 149 -5.10 -9.92 15.46
C VAL A 149 -3.66 -9.67 15.05
N PRO A 150 -2.78 -10.67 15.17
CA PRO A 150 -1.36 -10.41 15.09
C PRO A 150 -1.09 -9.76 13.74
N THR A 151 -0.35 -8.66 13.78
CA THR A 151 -0.08 -7.89 12.58
C THR A 151 1.22 -8.33 11.96
N VAL A 152 1.32 -8.18 10.64
CA VAL A 152 2.56 -8.31 9.88
C VAL A 152 2.96 -6.92 9.39
N THR A 153 4.23 -6.59 9.52
CA THR A 153 4.88 -5.51 8.80
C THR A 153 5.91 -6.06 7.82
N LEU A 154 6.19 -5.31 6.76
CA LEU A 154 7.27 -5.59 5.82
C LEU A 154 8.24 -4.42 5.84
N SER A 155 9.53 -4.71 5.97
CA SER A 155 10.61 -3.75 5.80
C SER A 155 11.66 -4.30 4.84
N GLN A 156 12.52 -3.43 4.34
CA GLN A 156 13.70 -3.82 3.57
C GLN A 156 14.97 -3.21 4.16
N THR A 157 16.09 -3.89 3.92
CA THR A 157 17.44 -3.35 4.13
C THR A 157 18.23 -3.57 2.83
N PRO A 158 18.84 -2.53 2.26
CA PRO A 158 18.96 -1.16 2.76
C PRO A 158 17.64 -0.39 2.73
N THR A 159 17.48 0.58 3.64
CA THR A 159 16.18 1.26 3.86
C THR A 159 15.82 2.27 2.78
N ASP A 160 16.80 2.74 2.02
CA ASP A 160 16.61 3.59 0.82
C ASP A 160 16.03 2.79 -0.36
N GLY A 161 16.09 1.46 -0.32
CA GLY A 161 15.56 0.60 -1.36
C GLY A 161 16.39 0.62 -2.63
N MET A 162 17.69 0.81 -2.52
CA MET A 162 18.61 0.78 -3.65
C MET A 162 19.66 -0.28 -3.40
N ILE A 163 19.94 -1.10 -4.42
CA ILE A 163 21.07 -2.00 -4.46
C ILE A 163 21.79 -1.81 -5.78
N ASP A 164 23.10 -1.97 -5.77
CA ASP A 164 23.93 -1.87 -6.98
C ASP A 164 24.49 -3.26 -7.28
N GLU A 165 24.50 -3.65 -8.55
CA GLU A 165 25.06 -4.93 -8.97
C GLU A 165 26.56 -5.07 -8.65
N ASP A 166 27.31 -3.97 -8.75
CA ASP A 166 28.75 -3.91 -8.47
C ASP A 166 29.09 -3.53 -7.02
N GLY A 167 28.10 -3.09 -6.25
CA GLY A 167 28.27 -2.65 -4.86
C GLY A 167 28.92 -1.29 -4.69
N SER A 168 28.88 -0.40 -5.71
CA SER A 168 29.59 0.88 -5.71
C SER A 168 29.10 1.88 -4.66
N ALA A 169 27.81 2.28 -4.70
CA ALA A 169 27.21 3.26 -3.80
C ALA A 169 26.24 2.61 -2.77
N HIS A 170 25.63 1.49 -3.17
CA HIS A 170 24.68 0.71 -2.40
C HIS A 170 25.15 -0.76 -2.28
N PRO A 171 24.70 -1.53 -1.28
CA PRO A 171 25.08 -2.95 -1.16
C PRO A 171 24.53 -3.79 -2.31
N THR A 172 25.15 -4.94 -2.59
CA THR A 172 24.73 -5.88 -3.67
C THR A 172 23.55 -6.78 -3.29
N SER A 173 22.90 -6.56 -2.14
CA SER A 173 21.82 -7.42 -1.68
C SER A 173 20.77 -6.65 -0.93
N VAL A 174 19.51 -7.02 -1.15
CA VAL A 174 18.36 -6.53 -0.38
C VAL A 174 17.80 -7.66 0.46
N THR A 175 17.48 -7.35 1.72
CA THR A 175 16.80 -8.26 2.63
C THR A 175 15.44 -7.69 3.01
N TYR A 176 14.38 -8.39 2.60
CA TYR A 176 13.01 -8.11 3.02
C TYR A 176 12.70 -8.89 4.30
N THR A 177 12.20 -8.18 5.31
CA THR A 177 11.91 -8.76 6.62
C THR A 177 10.42 -8.64 6.90
N ALA A 178 9.74 -9.78 7.05
CA ALA A 178 8.38 -9.83 7.57
C ALA A 178 8.46 -9.94 9.09
N THR A 179 7.77 -9.05 9.81
CA THR A 179 7.77 -9.01 11.28
C THR A 179 6.37 -9.17 11.82
N LEU A 180 6.16 -10.13 12.71
CA LEU A 180 4.92 -10.34 13.47
C LEU A 180 4.89 -9.37 14.66
N SER A 181 3.70 -8.92 15.06
CA SER A 181 3.52 -8.14 16.29
C SER A 181 3.76 -8.94 17.57
N GLU A 182 3.70 -10.27 17.49
CA GLU A 182 3.94 -11.20 18.58
C GLU A 182 4.45 -12.55 18.05
N ALA A 183 5.19 -13.28 18.88
CA ALA A 183 5.75 -14.57 18.50
C ALA A 183 4.69 -15.66 18.47
N ALA A 184 4.65 -16.44 17.39
CA ALA A 184 3.71 -17.55 17.24
C ALA A 184 4.24 -18.83 17.90
N ALA A 185 3.32 -19.66 18.39
CA ALA A 185 3.66 -20.97 18.98
C ALA A 185 4.04 -22.05 17.94
N ALA A 186 3.84 -21.77 16.66
CA ALA A 186 4.15 -22.62 15.52
C ALA A 186 4.69 -21.76 14.37
N ASP A 187 5.36 -22.38 13.41
CA ASP A 187 5.90 -21.67 12.24
C ASP A 187 4.79 -20.96 11.46
N VAL A 188 5.02 -19.69 11.12
CA VAL A 188 4.13 -18.88 10.30
C VAL A 188 4.74 -18.74 8.91
N THR A 189 4.04 -19.26 7.91
CA THR A 189 4.45 -19.15 6.50
C THR A 189 3.66 -18.03 5.84
N ILE A 190 4.37 -16.99 5.40
CA ILE A 190 3.80 -15.79 4.76
C ILE A 190 4.14 -15.85 3.27
N PRO A 191 3.19 -16.21 2.39
CA PRO A 191 3.45 -16.24 0.95
C PRO A 191 3.78 -14.84 0.40
N TYR A 192 4.56 -14.79 -0.67
CA TYR A 192 4.84 -13.56 -1.39
C TYR A 192 4.81 -13.76 -2.90
N VAL A 193 4.66 -12.64 -3.62
CA VAL A 193 4.86 -12.53 -5.07
C VAL A 193 5.92 -11.46 -5.32
N LEU A 194 6.92 -11.78 -6.14
CA LEU A 194 7.88 -10.84 -6.71
C LEU A 194 7.33 -10.31 -8.04
N LEU A 195 7.32 -9.00 -8.17
CA LEU A 195 6.95 -8.26 -9.37
C LEU A 195 8.08 -7.29 -9.73
N GLY A 196 7.97 -6.60 -10.86
CA GLY A 196 8.93 -5.58 -11.28
C GLY A 196 9.41 -5.82 -12.69
N THR A 197 10.49 -5.13 -13.05
CA THR A 197 11.12 -5.25 -14.37
C THR A 197 12.32 -6.18 -14.36
N ALA A 198 12.99 -6.35 -13.21
CA ALA A 198 14.12 -7.25 -13.06
C ALA A 198 13.70 -8.73 -13.24
N GLU A 199 14.43 -9.45 -14.07
CA GLU A 199 14.36 -10.86 -14.39
C GLU A 199 15.28 -11.70 -13.49
N ALA A 200 14.69 -12.71 -12.82
CA ALA A 200 15.44 -13.57 -11.93
C ALA A 200 16.43 -14.47 -12.70
N GLY A 201 17.69 -14.46 -12.28
CA GLY A 201 18.80 -15.17 -12.92
C GLY A 201 19.52 -14.38 -14.00
N ALA A 202 18.98 -13.23 -14.43
CA ALA A 202 19.71 -12.19 -15.16
C ALA A 202 20.19 -11.13 -14.17
N ASP A 203 19.27 -10.39 -13.56
CA ASP A 203 19.58 -9.17 -12.77
C ASP A 203 19.68 -9.46 -11.26
N TYR A 204 19.13 -10.59 -10.80
CA TYR A 204 19.27 -11.03 -9.41
C TYR A 204 19.17 -12.54 -9.21
N THR A 205 19.80 -13.03 -8.15
CA THR A 205 19.69 -14.41 -7.67
C THR A 205 18.96 -14.50 -6.33
N GLY A 206 18.46 -15.71 -6.02
CA GLY A 206 17.69 -16.00 -4.82
C GLY A 206 16.37 -16.71 -5.15
N SER A 207 15.25 -16.06 -4.85
CA SER A 207 13.91 -16.61 -5.11
C SER A 207 13.29 -16.04 -6.38
N THR A 208 12.41 -16.80 -7.04
CA THR A 208 11.83 -16.41 -8.34
C THR A 208 10.31 -16.36 -8.28
N GLY A 209 9.69 -15.24 -8.69
CA GLY A 209 8.25 -15.12 -8.94
C GLY A 209 7.35 -15.23 -7.70
N THR A 210 7.26 -16.39 -7.07
CA THR A 210 6.46 -16.62 -5.86
C THR A 210 7.20 -17.49 -4.86
N GLY A 211 7.02 -17.23 -3.58
CA GLY A 211 7.59 -18.05 -2.51
C GLY A 211 6.93 -17.76 -1.17
N SER A 212 7.65 -18.01 -0.08
CA SER A 212 7.18 -17.66 1.26
C SER A 212 8.32 -17.28 2.18
N ILE A 213 8.05 -16.34 3.09
CA ILE A 213 8.89 -16.06 4.26
C ILE A 213 8.36 -16.88 5.43
N THR A 214 9.23 -17.68 6.06
CA THR A 214 8.88 -18.44 7.26
C THR A 214 9.38 -17.71 8.49
N VAL A 215 8.47 -17.41 9.43
CA VAL A 215 8.79 -17.00 10.79
C VAL A 215 8.72 -18.25 11.66
N ALA A 216 9.85 -18.70 12.20
CA ALA A 216 9.88 -19.91 13.01
C ALA A 216 9.13 -19.74 14.33
N ALA A 217 8.64 -20.83 14.91
CA ALA A 217 7.97 -20.81 16.21
C ALA A 217 8.84 -20.13 17.28
N GLY A 218 8.28 -19.13 17.97
CA GLY A 218 8.97 -18.34 18.99
C GLY A 218 9.75 -17.13 18.47
N ASP A 219 9.96 -17.02 17.16
CA ASP A 219 10.59 -15.84 16.54
C ASP A 219 9.54 -14.78 16.19
N LEU A 220 10.01 -13.54 16.04
CA LEU A 220 9.19 -12.40 15.62
C LEU A 220 9.31 -12.10 14.13
N SER A 221 10.36 -12.57 13.47
CA SER A 221 10.59 -12.23 12.08
C SER A 221 11.19 -13.38 11.28
N GLY A 222 10.96 -13.29 9.97
CA GLY A 222 11.60 -14.10 8.95
C GLY A 222 12.01 -13.19 7.81
N SER A 223 12.94 -13.66 6.97
CA SER A 223 13.47 -12.84 5.89
C SER A 223 13.53 -13.57 4.55
N LEU A 224 13.50 -12.76 3.50
CA LEU A 224 13.86 -13.12 2.13
C LEU A 224 15.03 -12.22 1.74
N THR A 225 16.14 -12.81 1.29
CA THR A 225 17.27 -12.07 0.73
C THR A 225 17.37 -12.35 -0.75
N LEU A 226 17.50 -11.29 -1.53
CA LEU A 226 17.83 -11.32 -2.96
C LEU A 226 19.19 -10.62 -3.14
N THR A 227 19.99 -11.13 -4.05
CA THR A 227 21.32 -10.59 -4.38
C THR A 227 21.30 -10.13 -5.82
N ALA A 228 21.68 -8.89 -6.07
CA ALA A 228 21.87 -8.36 -7.42
C ALA A 228 22.97 -9.17 -8.12
N GLU A 229 22.76 -9.49 -9.39
CA GLU A 229 23.69 -10.29 -10.19
C GLU A 229 24.25 -9.38 -11.28
N ALA A 230 25.54 -9.07 -11.19
CA ALA A 230 26.19 -8.26 -12.22
C ALA A 230 26.31 -9.04 -13.53
N ASP A 231 25.91 -8.42 -14.64
CA ASP A 231 26.11 -9.01 -15.95
C ASP A 231 26.86 -8.09 -16.95
N THR A 232 26.69 -8.33 -18.26
CA THR A 232 27.41 -7.59 -19.32
C THR A 232 26.48 -6.89 -20.29
N THR A 233 25.16 -7.03 -20.13
CA THR A 233 24.18 -6.21 -20.80
C THR A 233 24.02 -4.92 -20.02
N THR A 234 23.92 -3.80 -20.73
CA THR A 234 23.54 -2.54 -20.09
C THR A 234 22.03 -2.52 -20.06
N GLU A 235 21.45 -2.55 -18.87
CA GLU A 235 20.03 -2.27 -18.71
C GLU A 235 19.83 -0.78 -19.02
N SER A 236 18.91 -0.48 -19.93
CA SER A 236 18.61 0.90 -20.36
C SER A 236 18.42 1.87 -19.17
N THR A 237 18.52 3.18 -19.40
CA THR A 237 18.42 4.28 -18.41
C THR A 237 17.27 4.27 -17.39
N THR A 238 16.30 3.35 -17.49
CA THR A 238 15.28 3.14 -16.47
C THR A 238 15.72 2.10 -15.46
N ALA A 239 15.93 2.51 -14.21
CA ALA A 239 16.26 1.61 -13.10
C ALA A 239 15.34 0.39 -13.06
N GLU A 240 15.94 -0.78 -12.97
CA GLU A 240 15.19 -1.99 -12.80
C GLU A 240 14.61 -2.08 -11.40
N THR A 241 13.49 -2.79 -11.25
CA THR A 241 12.82 -2.86 -9.97
C THR A 241 12.46 -4.28 -9.59
N ILE A 242 12.55 -4.56 -8.30
CA ILE A 242 11.93 -5.72 -7.65
C ILE A 242 10.93 -5.19 -6.63
N SER A 243 9.69 -5.65 -6.71
CA SER A 243 8.64 -5.36 -5.75
C SER A 243 8.17 -6.64 -5.08
N VAL A 244 8.30 -6.71 -3.74
CA VAL A 244 7.80 -7.82 -2.94
C VAL A 244 6.42 -7.48 -2.43
N ASN A 245 5.45 -8.35 -2.72
CA ASN A 245 4.09 -8.25 -2.18
C ASN A 245 3.81 -9.46 -1.28
N LEU A 246 3.62 -9.24 0.03
CA LEU A 246 3.21 -10.31 0.93
C LEU A 246 1.71 -10.58 0.81
N ILE A 247 1.35 -11.85 0.90
CA ILE A 247 -0.02 -12.33 1.04
C ILE A 247 -0.18 -12.78 2.49
N LEU A 248 -1.11 -12.16 3.21
CA LEU A 248 -1.32 -12.48 4.62
C LEU A 248 -1.88 -13.90 4.80
N PRO A 249 -1.32 -14.71 5.72
CA PRO A 249 -1.95 -15.94 6.13
C PRO A 249 -3.24 -15.67 6.93
N GLN A 250 -4.11 -16.68 7.02
CA GLN A 250 -5.35 -16.57 7.78
C GLN A 250 -5.06 -16.20 9.24
N GLY A 251 -5.81 -15.24 9.79
CA GLY A 251 -5.67 -14.82 11.18
C GLY A 251 -4.61 -13.75 11.43
N TYR A 252 -4.01 -13.17 10.39
CA TYR A 252 -3.11 -12.02 10.48
C TYR A 252 -3.67 -10.80 9.76
N GLN A 253 -3.24 -9.61 10.18
CA GLN A 253 -3.60 -8.33 9.56
C GLN A 253 -2.36 -7.53 9.14
N ALA A 254 -2.51 -6.61 8.20
CA ALA A 254 -1.42 -5.70 7.83
C ALA A 254 -1.35 -4.54 8.85
N ALA A 255 -0.16 -4.28 9.41
CA ALA A 255 0.08 -3.06 10.19
C ALA A 255 0.50 -1.86 9.32
N SER A 256 1.00 -2.12 8.12
CA SER A 256 1.44 -1.14 7.13
C SER A 256 1.23 -1.69 5.72
N ALA A 257 1.66 -0.94 4.69
CA ALA A 257 1.79 -1.52 3.35
C ALA A 257 2.67 -2.79 3.41
N LEU A 258 2.21 -3.85 2.75
CA LEU A 258 2.92 -5.13 2.60
C LEU A 258 3.52 -5.28 1.19
N SER A 259 3.78 -4.13 0.58
CA SER A 259 4.44 -4.00 -0.70
C SER A 259 5.62 -3.07 -0.50
N VAL A 260 6.80 -3.52 -0.91
CA VAL A 260 8.03 -2.73 -0.87
C VAL A 260 8.77 -2.94 -2.18
N THR A 261 9.27 -1.85 -2.75
CA THR A 261 10.03 -1.84 -4.00
C THR A 261 11.50 -1.51 -3.73
N THR A 262 12.38 -2.22 -4.41
CA THR A 262 13.82 -2.00 -4.47
C THR A 262 14.19 -1.70 -5.90
N GLN A 263 15.03 -0.69 -6.10
CA GLN A 263 15.68 -0.40 -7.36
C GLN A 263 17.00 -1.17 -7.43
N LEU A 264 17.20 -1.82 -8.56
CA LEU A 264 18.45 -2.43 -8.95
C LEU A 264 19.10 -1.44 -9.90
N ASN A 265 20.19 -0.85 -9.45
CA ASN A 265 20.98 -0.01 -10.30
C ASN A 265 21.99 -0.90 -10.99
N ASP A 266 21.81 -1.00 -12.30
CA ASP A 266 22.88 -1.42 -13.19
C ASP A 266 23.90 -0.29 -13.25
N THR A 267 24.93 -0.42 -12.43
CA THR A 267 26.13 0.42 -12.46
C THR A 267 27.20 -0.18 -13.36
N SER A 268 26.90 -1.23 -14.13
CA SER A 268 27.84 -1.91 -15.03
C SER A 268 28.25 -1.05 -16.24
N LEU A 269 27.73 0.18 -16.35
CA LEU A 269 28.53 1.28 -16.87
C LEU A 269 29.31 2.00 -15.75
N THR A 270 30.26 1.29 -15.15
CA THR A 270 31.62 1.77 -15.35
C THR A 270 31.98 1.30 -16.75
N PRO A 271 31.97 2.16 -17.78
CA PRO A 271 32.44 1.75 -19.10
C PRO A 271 33.81 1.15 -18.89
N ALA A 272 33.96 -0.10 -19.33
CA ALA A 272 34.96 -1.05 -18.84
C ALA A 272 36.35 -0.39 -18.61
N GLY A 273 36.59 0.09 -17.38
CA GLY A 273 37.84 0.71 -16.97
C GLY A 273 37.78 2.21 -16.62
N GLY A 274 37.67 2.52 -15.32
CA GLY A 274 38.37 3.66 -14.71
C GLY A 274 38.12 5.06 -15.30
N GLN A 275 36.94 5.33 -15.87
CA GLN A 275 36.64 6.64 -16.42
C GLN A 275 36.58 7.73 -15.34
N THR A 276 37.04 8.94 -15.67
CA THR A 276 36.86 10.11 -14.81
C THR A 276 35.52 10.75 -15.09
N ALA A 277 34.75 11.11 -14.06
CA ALA A 277 33.43 11.71 -14.24
C ALA A 277 33.49 13.26 -14.28
N GLU A 278 32.74 13.87 -15.20
CA GLU A 278 32.53 15.32 -15.32
C GLU A 278 31.03 15.64 -15.27
N TRP A 279 30.64 16.57 -14.40
CA TRP A 279 29.25 16.99 -14.24
C TRP A 279 28.93 18.21 -15.12
N VAL A 280 28.09 18.02 -16.13
CA VAL A 280 27.73 19.03 -17.12
C VAL A 280 26.43 19.73 -16.71
N ALA A 281 26.57 20.89 -16.03
CA ALA A 281 25.43 21.66 -15.50
C ALA A 281 25.18 23.02 -16.18
N GLY A 282 25.95 23.37 -17.21
CA GLY A 282 25.84 24.63 -17.92
C GLY A 282 26.90 24.74 -19.01
N GLY A 283 26.75 25.72 -19.92
CA GLY A 283 27.64 25.83 -21.06
C GLY A 283 29.05 26.32 -20.72
N ASN A 284 30.01 25.99 -21.58
CA ASN A 284 31.39 26.48 -21.52
C ASN A 284 31.74 27.22 -22.83
N THR A 285 32.82 27.98 -22.83
CA THR A 285 33.37 28.61 -24.06
C THR A 285 34.78 28.13 -24.39
N THR A 286 35.45 27.54 -23.41
CA THR A 286 36.69 26.78 -23.58
C THR A 286 36.33 25.30 -23.54
N PRO A 287 36.57 24.54 -24.62
CA PRO A 287 36.25 23.12 -24.64
C PRO A 287 36.93 22.35 -23.51
N PHE A 288 36.22 21.37 -22.94
CA PHE A 288 36.82 20.38 -22.06
C PHE A 288 37.66 19.40 -22.91
N ASP A 289 38.90 19.15 -22.50
CA ASP A 289 39.80 18.23 -23.23
C ASP A 289 39.67 16.81 -22.66
N ALA A 290 38.98 15.94 -23.40
CA ALA A 290 38.78 14.54 -23.06
C ALA A 290 39.95 13.63 -23.48
N ALA A 291 40.98 14.14 -24.18
CA ALA A 291 42.04 13.30 -24.73
C ALA A 291 42.95 12.64 -23.68
N ALA A 292 42.84 13.03 -22.40
CA ALA A 292 43.75 12.60 -21.34
C ALA A 292 43.35 11.27 -20.68
N ALA A 293 42.07 10.93 -20.69
CA ALA A 293 41.50 9.73 -20.09
C ALA A 293 40.07 9.53 -20.60
N ASP A 294 39.58 8.30 -20.53
CA ASP A 294 38.19 7.99 -20.82
C ASP A 294 37.29 8.72 -19.80
N MET A 295 36.32 9.49 -20.31
CA MET A 295 35.45 10.40 -19.56
C MET A 295 33.99 9.95 -19.53
N LEU A 296 33.36 10.02 -18.36
CA LEU A 296 31.90 10.00 -18.21
C LEU A 296 31.37 11.43 -18.05
N PHE A 297 30.73 11.97 -19.08
CA PHE A 297 30.02 13.24 -18.99
C PHE A 297 28.59 12.98 -18.54
N GLN A 298 28.24 13.43 -17.34
CA GLN A 298 26.89 13.36 -16.79
C GLN A 298 26.15 14.66 -17.09
N ILE A 299 25.18 14.62 -18.01
CA ILE A 299 24.45 15.79 -18.48
C ILE A 299 23.29 16.10 -17.53
N ASN A 300 23.23 17.32 -17.00
CA ASN A 300 22.15 17.73 -16.12
C ASN A 300 20.90 18.18 -16.91
N ALA A 301 19.72 17.77 -16.42
CA ALA A 301 18.44 18.29 -16.87
C ALA A 301 18.22 19.74 -16.41
N GLY A 302 17.83 20.63 -17.33
CA GLY A 302 17.17 21.89 -16.93
C GLY A 302 17.84 23.21 -17.33
N GLY A 303 18.48 23.30 -18.49
CA GLY A 303 18.92 24.59 -19.03
C GLY A 303 19.08 24.56 -20.54
N THR A 304 19.08 25.75 -21.17
CA THR A 304 19.45 25.88 -22.58
C THR A 304 20.90 26.34 -22.66
N TYR A 305 21.79 25.44 -23.08
CA TYR A 305 23.22 25.72 -23.15
C TYR A 305 23.94 24.81 -24.15
N THR A 306 25.13 25.24 -24.57
CA THR A 306 26.08 24.43 -25.34
C THR A 306 27.31 24.13 -24.48
N TYR A 307 27.63 22.85 -24.31
CA TYR A 307 28.87 22.39 -23.68
C TYR A 307 29.81 21.84 -24.75
N ASN A 308 31.00 22.41 -24.84
CA ASN A 308 31.99 22.07 -25.85
C ASN A 308 32.98 21.06 -25.28
N ILE A 309 33.26 20.01 -26.05
CA ILE A 309 34.24 18.97 -25.74
C ILE A 309 35.20 18.86 -26.94
N SER A 310 36.48 18.72 -26.65
CA SER A 310 37.51 18.37 -27.63
C SER A 310 38.17 17.06 -27.24
N GLY A 311 38.69 16.32 -28.22
CA GLY A 311 39.42 15.07 -27.94
C GLY A 311 38.53 13.90 -27.50
N PHE A 312 37.22 13.98 -27.77
CA PHE A 312 36.28 12.89 -27.51
C PHE A 312 36.63 11.68 -28.39
N ALA A 313 36.72 10.50 -27.80
CA ALA A 313 37.19 9.29 -28.45
C ALA A 313 36.46 8.05 -27.94
N ALA A 314 36.78 6.89 -28.53
CA ALA A 314 36.25 5.61 -28.06
C ALA A 314 36.70 5.35 -26.61
N GLY A 315 35.75 5.05 -25.74
CA GLY A 315 35.94 4.96 -24.29
C GLY A 315 35.06 5.97 -23.55
N ASP A 316 34.98 7.20 -24.06
CA ASP A 316 34.17 8.28 -23.48
C ASP A 316 32.67 7.98 -23.54
N THR A 317 31.89 8.61 -22.67
CA THR A 317 30.44 8.42 -22.57
C THR A 317 29.71 9.73 -22.32
N LEU A 318 28.56 9.91 -22.97
CA LEU A 318 27.61 10.99 -22.76
C LEU A 318 26.34 10.40 -22.14
N ASP A 319 26.10 10.71 -20.87
CA ASP A 319 24.96 10.26 -20.08
C ASP A 319 23.90 11.35 -20.01
N PHE A 320 22.82 11.20 -20.80
CA PHE A 320 21.75 12.18 -20.89
C PHE A 320 20.60 11.86 -19.92
N PRO A 321 19.90 12.90 -19.40
CA PRO A 321 18.76 12.65 -18.53
C PRO A 321 17.62 11.90 -19.21
N ASP A 322 16.91 11.11 -18.41
CA ASP A 322 15.75 10.33 -18.85
C ASP A 322 14.63 11.14 -19.53
N GLY A 323 13.90 10.44 -20.39
CA GLY A 323 12.58 10.84 -20.88
C GLY A 323 12.52 11.19 -22.37
N ASN A 324 13.54 11.86 -22.91
CA ASN A 324 13.65 12.15 -24.34
C ASN A 324 14.94 11.57 -24.91
N ALA A 325 14.87 11.02 -26.13
CA ALA A 325 16.07 10.52 -26.80
C ALA A 325 16.92 11.70 -27.32
N PRO A 326 18.25 11.68 -27.11
CA PRO A 326 19.14 12.63 -27.75
C PRO A 326 19.17 12.41 -29.27
N THR A 327 19.54 13.46 -30.02
CA THR A 327 19.67 13.44 -31.48
C THR A 327 21.05 13.87 -31.89
N VAL A 328 21.68 13.13 -32.80
CA VAL A 328 22.94 13.53 -33.45
C VAL A 328 22.60 14.42 -34.64
N ASN A 329 23.15 15.62 -34.64
CA ASN A 329 22.98 16.64 -35.66
C ASN A 329 24.33 16.94 -36.30
N ASN A 330 24.65 16.26 -37.40
CA ASN A 330 25.78 16.60 -38.24
C ASN A 330 25.31 17.30 -39.52
N GLY A 331 25.51 18.63 -39.56
CA GLY A 331 25.11 19.46 -40.71
C GLY A 331 26.20 19.60 -41.77
N ASP A 332 27.47 19.38 -41.42
CA ASP A 332 28.63 19.49 -42.30
C ASP A 332 29.65 18.39 -41.99
N PHE A 333 29.62 17.32 -42.78
CA PHE A 333 30.46 16.13 -42.64
C PHE A 333 31.96 16.34 -42.95
N ASN A 334 32.44 17.59 -42.98
CA ASN A 334 33.83 17.93 -43.24
C ASN A 334 34.34 19.07 -42.33
N ASP A 335 33.64 19.38 -41.25
CA ASP A 335 34.02 20.44 -40.30
C ASP A 335 34.74 19.92 -39.05
N ASN A 336 34.90 18.59 -38.95
CA ASN A 336 35.50 17.90 -37.81
C ASN A 336 34.75 18.12 -36.49
N ALA A 337 33.43 18.32 -36.57
CA ALA A 337 32.57 18.57 -35.42
C ALA A 337 31.21 17.85 -35.54
N VAL A 338 30.53 17.68 -34.42
CA VAL A 338 29.14 17.20 -34.40
C VAL A 338 28.42 17.72 -33.15
N ASP A 339 27.13 17.95 -33.28
CA ASP A 339 26.27 18.26 -32.14
C ASP A 339 25.45 17.04 -31.71
N VAL A 340 25.46 16.74 -30.41
CA VAL A 340 24.47 15.84 -29.79
C VAL A 340 23.51 16.71 -28.99
N VAL A 341 22.23 16.66 -29.36
CA VAL A 341 21.20 17.57 -28.84
C VAL A 341 20.17 16.79 -28.05
N TRP A 342 19.89 17.26 -26.84
CA TRP A 342 18.82 16.75 -25.99
C TRP A 342 17.87 17.88 -25.61
N ALA A 343 16.58 17.68 -25.88
CA ALA A 343 15.56 18.67 -25.60
C ALA A 343 14.57 18.13 -24.58
N SER A 344 14.25 18.89 -23.53
CA SER A 344 13.26 18.50 -22.54
C SER A 344 12.60 19.69 -21.87
N MET A 345 11.27 19.63 -21.71
CA MET A 345 10.44 20.66 -21.07
C MET A 345 10.70 22.10 -21.59
N GLY A 346 11.04 22.24 -22.88
CA GLY A 346 11.34 23.53 -23.52
C GLY A 346 12.79 24.03 -23.41
N ASN A 347 13.65 23.28 -22.72
CA ASN A 347 15.09 23.50 -22.67
C ASN A 347 15.80 22.65 -23.73
N VAL A 348 16.94 23.14 -24.23
CA VAL A 348 17.77 22.43 -25.21
C VAL A 348 19.22 22.44 -24.76
N THR A 349 19.74 21.27 -24.42
CA THR A 349 21.16 21.04 -24.15
C THR A 349 21.83 20.55 -25.43
N THR A 350 22.93 21.19 -25.81
CA THR A 350 23.78 20.77 -26.93
C THR A 350 25.16 20.39 -26.41
N ILE A 351 25.60 19.17 -26.69
CA ILE A 351 26.99 18.77 -26.55
C ILE A 351 27.65 18.95 -27.91
N HIS A 352 28.57 19.91 -28.00
CA HIS A 352 29.30 20.24 -29.21
C HIS A 352 30.68 19.59 -29.17
N LEU A 353 30.90 18.58 -30.00
CA LEU A 353 32.18 17.89 -30.10
C LEU A 353 33.02 18.51 -31.21
N THR A 354 34.30 18.69 -30.95
CA THR A 354 35.25 19.28 -31.90
C THR A 354 36.54 18.47 -31.97
N GLY A 355 37.23 18.56 -33.11
CA GLY A 355 38.52 17.89 -33.31
C GLY A 355 38.40 16.42 -33.67
N LEU A 356 37.25 16.00 -34.21
CA LEU A 356 37.01 14.65 -34.70
C LEU A 356 37.92 14.35 -35.90
N ALA A 357 38.33 13.10 -36.08
CA ALA A 357 38.99 12.72 -37.32
C ALA A 357 38.02 12.85 -38.50
N ALA A 358 38.51 13.24 -39.68
CA ALA A 358 37.65 13.42 -40.86
C ALA A 358 36.86 12.14 -41.22
N GLY A 359 37.41 10.96 -40.94
CA GLY A 359 36.71 9.69 -41.17
C GLY A 359 35.61 9.39 -40.14
N GLU A 360 35.68 9.96 -38.94
CA GLU A 360 34.66 9.82 -37.90
C GLU A 360 33.50 10.77 -38.19
N ASP A 361 33.79 12.05 -38.40
CA ASP A 361 32.82 13.10 -38.74
C ASP A 361 31.88 12.67 -39.88
N MET A 362 32.46 12.15 -40.98
CA MET A 362 31.71 11.66 -42.14
C MET A 362 30.66 10.57 -41.85
N LEU A 363 30.73 9.90 -40.71
CA LEU A 363 29.87 8.77 -40.37
C LEU A 363 28.73 9.15 -39.40
N LEU A 364 28.81 10.29 -38.70
CA LEU A 364 27.92 10.61 -37.57
C LEU A 364 26.57 11.17 -38.01
N ASN A 365 25.68 10.30 -38.53
CA ASN A 365 24.36 10.68 -39.03
C ASN A 365 23.21 10.39 -38.05
N SER A 366 23.47 9.58 -37.02
CA SER A 366 22.48 9.14 -36.04
C SER A 366 23.15 8.71 -34.75
N VAL A 367 22.36 8.53 -33.68
CA VAL A 367 22.84 7.94 -32.42
C VAL A 367 23.41 6.54 -32.63
N ALA A 368 22.83 5.76 -33.54
CA ALA A 368 23.34 4.42 -33.86
C ALA A 368 24.72 4.47 -34.54
N ASP A 369 24.92 5.43 -35.45
CA ASP A 369 26.24 5.63 -36.07
C ASP A 369 27.25 6.13 -35.04
N PHE A 370 26.83 7.01 -34.13
CA PHE A 370 27.66 7.50 -33.03
C PHE A 370 28.16 6.36 -32.14
N ASN A 371 27.25 5.48 -31.71
CA ASN A 371 27.58 4.28 -30.95
C ASN A 371 28.31 3.21 -31.79
N THR A 372 28.37 3.35 -33.11
CA THR A 372 29.22 2.49 -33.96
C THR A 372 30.64 3.05 -34.07
N VAL A 373 30.76 4.37 -34.17
CA VAL A 373 32.05 5.07 -34.34
C VAL A 373 32.85 5.08 -33.04
N PHE A 374 32.22 5.39 -31.91
CA PHE A 374 32.89 5.55 -30.61
C PHE A 374 32.73 4.36 -29.66
N GLY A 375 31.81 3.45 -29.96
CA GLY A 375 31.57 2.25 -29.15
C GLY A 375 30.12 2.12 -28.69
N ALA A 376 29.69 0.87 -28.48
CA ALA A 376 28.35 0.62 -27.97
C ALA A 376 28.21 1.27 -26.58
N GLY A 377 27.10 1.97 -26.34
CA GLY A 377 26.86 2.66 -25.07
C GLY A 377 27.63 3.97 -24.91
N THR A 378 28.17 4.57 -25.98
CA THR A 378 28.79 5.90 -25.88
C THR A 378 27.77 7.00 -25.59
N ILE A 379 26.59 6.97 -26.21
CA ILE A 379 25.44 7.79 -25.81
C ILE A 379 24.47 6.88 -25.05
N ILE A 380 24.19 7.23 -23.80
CA ILE A 380 23.22 6.57 -22.92
C ILE A 380 22.11 7.54 -22.51
#